data_AF-A0A631ZCM8-F1
#
_entry.id   AF-A0A631ZCM8-F1
#
_cell.length_a   1.000
_cell.length_b   1.000
_cell.length_c   1.000
_cell.angle_alpha   90.00
_cell.angle_beta   90.00
_cell.angle_gamma   90.00
#
_symmetry.space_group_name_H-M   'P 1'
#
loop_
_entity.id
_entity.type
_entity.pdbx_description
1 polymer ?
#
loop_
_entity_poly.entity_id
_entity_poly.type
_entity_poly.pdbx_seq_one_letter_code
_entity_poly.pdbx_strand_id
1 'polypeptide(L)' 'MEQRAFLIEINKLIASITSKNMTVKGCSTEDILYLEENYGELPKSYKLFLS' A
#
# COMPACT_ATOMS: atom_id res chain seq x y z
N MET A 1 16.02 -2.60 3.52
CA MET A 1 15.06 -3.65 3.09
C MET A 1 14.93 -3.53 1.58
N GLU A 2 15.26 -4.56 0.80
CA GLU A 2 15.12 -4.47 -0.67
C GLU A 2 13.64 -4.27 -1.01
N GLN A 3 13.29 -3.23 -1.78
CA GLN A 3 11.91 -2.89 -2.15
C GLN A 3 11.13 -4.11 -2.69
N ARG A 4 11.83 -5.01 -3.38
CA ARG A 4 11.30 -6.28 -3.87
C ARG A 4 10.83 -7.21 -2.75
N ALA A 5 11.62 -7.38 -1.69
CA ALA A 5 11.25 -8.23 -0.56
C ALA A 5 10.02 -7.67 0.16
N PHE A 6 9.95 -6.34 0.32
CA PHE A 6 8.78 -5.68 0.92
C PHE A 6 7.50 -5.92 0.11
N LEU A 7 7.54 -5.75 -1.21
CA LEU A 7 6.39 -6.00 -2.09
C LEU A 7 5.97 -7.48 -2.09
N ILE A 8 6.91 -8.42 -1.97
CA ILE A 8 6.59 -9.85 -1.83
C ILE A 8 5.76 -10.11 -0.57
N GLU A 9 6.14 -9.52 0.56
CA GLU A 9 5.39 -9.69 1.81
C GLU A 9 4.02 -9.03 1.76
N ILE A 10 3.89 -7.85 1.14
CA ILE A 10 2.58 -7.23 0.90
C ILE A 10 1.69 -8.14 0.06
N ASN A 11 2.20 -8.69 -1.05
CA ASN A 11 1.41 -9.56 -1.92
C ASN A 11 0.97 -10.85 -1.20
N LYS A 12 1.79 -11.41 -0.30
CA LYS A 12 1.38 -12.54 0.55
C LYS A 12 0.23 -12.15 1.49
N LEU A 13 0.27 -10.96 2.08
CA LEU A 13 -0.80 -10.45 2.94
C LEU A 13 -2.09 -10.25 2.14
N ILE A 14 -2.02 -9.63 0.96
CA ILE A 14 -3.17 -9.44 0.06
C ILE A 14 -3.79 -10.79 -0.29
N ALA A 15 -2.98 -11.78 -0.68
CA ALA A 15 -3.48 -13.12 -1.00
C ALA A 15 -4.19 -13.77 0.19
N SER A 16 -3.65 -13.63 1.42
CA SER A 16 -4.27 -14.14 2.63
C SER A 16 -5.62 -13.50 2.93
N ILE A 17 -5.74 -12.18 2.75
CA ILE A 17 -6.99 -11.44 2.97
C ILE A 17 -8.02 -11.79 1.90
N THR A 18 -7.63 -11.76 0.64
CA THR A 18 -8.52 -12.08 -0.50
C THR A 18 -9.02 -13.52 -0.43
N SER A 19 -8.21 -14.47 0.05
CA SER A 19 -8.64 -15.86 0.26
C SER A 19 -9.80 -16.01 1.26
N LYS A 20 -10.02 -15.00 2.10
CA LYS A 20 -11.12 -14.93 3.08
C LYS A 20 -12.33 -14.14 2.54
N ASN A 21 -12.41 -13.90 1.23
CA ASN A 21 -13.41 -13.06 0.57
C ASN A 21 -13.46 -11.62 1.11
N MET A 22 -12.38 -11.14 1.70
CA MET A 22 -12.25 -9.75 2.12
C MET A 22 -11.67 -8.93 0.97
N THR A 23 -12.29 -7.79 0.69
CA THR A 23 -11.80 -6.88 -0.35
C THR A 23 -10.59 -6.11 0.16
N VAL A 24 -9.49 -6.16 -0.59
CA VAL A 24 -8.36 -5.25 -0.41
C VAL A 24 -8.54 -4.06 -1.36
N LYS A 25 -8.41 -2.85 -0.84
CA LYS A 25 -8.40 -1.61 -1.63
C LYS A 25 -7.09 -0.86 -1.36
N GLY A 26 -6.38 -0.55 -2.42
CA GLY A 26 -5.29 0.40 -2.39
C GLY A 26 -5.79 1.83 -2.59
N CYS A 27 -4.88 2.77 -2.44
CA CYS A 27 -5.00 4.18 -2.77
C CYS A 27 -4.48 4.39 -4.20
N SER A 28 -5.25 5.13 -4.98
CA SER A 28 -4.74 5.66 -6.26
C SER A 28 -3.64 6.69 -6.02
N THR A 29 -2.95 7.08 -7.09
CA THR A 29 -2.00 8.21 -7.04
C THR A 29 -2.67 9.49 -6.54
N GLU A 30 -3.92 9.73 -6.91
CA GLU A 30 -4.69 10.91 -6.51
C GLU A 30 -5.01 10.89 -5.01
N ASP A 31 -5.36 9.73 -4.46
CA ASP A 31 -5.58 9.55 -3.02
C ASP A 31 -4.29 9.80 -2.23
N ILE A 32 -3.15 9.32 -2.74
CA ILE A 32 -1.84 9.52 -2.10
C ILE A 32 -1.45 11.00 -2.13
N LEU A 33 -1.66 11.70 -3.26
CA LEU A 33 -1.41 13.13 -3.37
C LEU A 33 -2.28 13.92 -2.40
N TYR A 34 -3.58 13.60 -2.32
CA TYR A 34 -4.49 14.21 -1.35
C TYR A 34 -3.99 14.03 0.09
N LEU A 35 -3.49 12.85 0.46
CA LEU A 35 -2.93 12.61 1.79
C LEU A 35 -1.67 13.44 2.04
N GLU A 36 -0.77 13.55 1.06
CA GLU A 36 0.46 14.34 1.19
C GLU A 36 0.18 15.84 1.32
N GLU A 37 -0.83 16.35 0.62
CA GLU A 37 -1.26 17.75 0.73
C GLU A 37 -1.84 18.10 2.10
N ASN A 38 -2.59 17.18 2.70
CA ASN A 38 -3.31 17.43 3.96
C ASN A 38 -2.49 17.09 5.22
N TYR A 39 -1.58 16.11 5.12
CA TYR A 39 -0.89 15.54 6.28
C TYR A 39 0.64 15.56 6.17
N GLY A 40 1.18 16.08 5.06
CA GLY A 40 2.61 16.15 4.79
C GLY A 40 3.16 14.93 4.05
N GLU A 41 4.42 15.02 3.61
CA GLU A 41 5.06 14.00 2.77
C GLU A 41 5.02 12.60 3.41
N LEU A 42 4.55 11.62 2.64
CA LEU A 42 4.45 10.25 3.09
C LEU A 42 5.76 9.50 2.82
N PRO A 43 6.26 8.69 3.78
CA PRO A 43 7.44 7.86 3.56
C PRO A 43 7.25 6.92 2.36
N LYS A 44 8.32 6.70 1.59
CA LYS A 44 8.29 5.86 0.38
C LYS A 44 7.70 4.47 0.60
N SER A 45 8.05 3.81 1.71
CA SER A 45 7.51 2.48 2.06
C SER A 45 6.02 2.51 2.38
N TYR A 46 5.53 3.63 2.94
CA TYR A 46 4.12 3.80 3.24
C TYR A 46 3.30 4.06 1.98
N LYS A 47 3.82 4.86 1.04
CA LYS A 47 3.21 5.01 -0.29
C LYS A 47 3.09 3.67 -1.02
N LEU A 48 4.16 2.86 -0.99
CA LEU A 48 4.15 1.50 -1.56
C LEU A 48 3.18 0.54 -0.87
N PHE A 49 2.88 0.77 0.42
CA PHE A 49 1.90 -0.03 1.15
C PHE A 49 0.46 0.38 0.84
N LEU A 50 0.24 1.67 0.62
CA LEU A 50 -1.07 2.20 0.27
C LEU A 50 -1.43 1.90 -1.19
N SER A 51 -0.48 1.89 -2.12
CA SER A 51 -0.69 1.56 -3.55
C SER A 51 -1.14 0.12 -3.74
#